data_AF-A0A7X1KQH7-F1
#
_entry.id   AF-A0A7X1KQH7-F1
#
_cell.length_a   1.000
_cell.length_b   1.000
_cell.length_c   1.000
_cell.angle_alpha   90.00
_cell.angle_beta   90.00
_cell.angle_gamma   90.00
#
_symmetry.space_group_name_H-M   'P 1'
#
loop_
_entity.id
_entity.type
_entity.pdbx_description
1 polymer ?
#
loop_
_entity_poly.entity_id
_entity_poly.type
_entity_poly.pdbx_seq_one_letter_code
_entity_poly.pdbx_strand_id
1 'polypeptide(L)'
;MTLRPKPVIAVVVLALSCVALQPGPSGAADPGTPRARALPPPAPPTTLPVALPPVDPAVADTLYPFYMPTRGLRRPAVRLVIRCDASRAAGREVYAGRGADSLGGRVEGGFEFVYEALDGAGRPCVYPFAPWQPQVVGPLDGTQYLIRSSIPGRRVTFRTNDPWASLGLRLFDIGTQRIHFELRDVELDFPGAIQPKGALNLEVFDGQRPGLFSAVLRRVRLYGGKNALFLPSGQTMLFVEDSDIAGNVGTNTDQEHSTYINGTLVTHLRSSVWRGQRAWQDQASGHQLKDKAYLRIYENLTVSNVPAGSPPSAMPLIDASSFGFTWANYLRLYRVAPLQTVRDTLVDLRAEIVYGQPQNYPWPVLVTPAWRMPPAPLGVLDRVYLSVFQNVTVESFRTEPYVFALRPQGLAMAPGGSTTVEGQDRTTRAQQRMVSLAFNTRGRFTRAFSPEGWTYVDPVLPPGAEWVRDRDAFIRHALGLIGR
;
A
#
# COMPACT_ATOMS: atom_id res chain seq x y z
N MET A 1 -6.35 -54.91 42.26
CA MET A 1 -5.69 -54.17 43.36
C MET A 1 -4.21 -54.01 43.02
N THR A 2 -3.61 -52.91 43.48
CA THR A 2 -2.21 -52.45 43.30
C THR A 2 -1.89 -51.72 41.98
N LEU A 3 -2.18 -50.41 42.00
CA LEU A 3 -1.59 -49.38 41.14
C LEU A 3 -0.23 -48.96 41.71
N ARG A 4 0.80 -48.84 40.86
CA ARG A 4 2.04 -48.09 41.16
C ARG A 4 1.99 -46.73 40.45
N PRO A 5 2.35 -45.61 41.10
CA PRO A 5 2.36 -44.29 40.47
C PRO A 5 3.70 -43.98 39.79
N LYS A 6 3.65 -43.16 38.73
CA LYS A 6 4.80 -42.47 38.12
C LYS A 6 4.87 -41.03 38.66
N PRO A 7 6.05 -40.40 38.72
CA PRO A 7 6.23 -39.10 39.39
C PRO A 7 5.78 -37.93 38.52
N VAL A 8 5.19 -36.93 39.17
CA VAL A 8 4.80 -35.63 38.61
C VAL A 8 6.02 -34.70 38.69
N ILE A 9 6.42 -34.15 37.54
CA ILE A 9 7.37 -33.03 37.47
C ILE A 9 6.56 -31.74 37.67
N ALA A 10 6.89 -31.00 38.73
CA ALA A 10 6.33 -29.70 39.03
C ALA A 10 6.91 -28.64 38.09
N VAL A 11 6.02 -27.91 37.40
CA VAL A 11 6.36 -26.65 36.73
C VAL A 11 6.03 -25.51 37.68
N VAL A 12 7.07 -24.79 38.10
CA VAL A 12 6.98 -23.57 38.90
C VAL A 12 6.53 -22.43 37.98
N VAL A 13 5.32 -21.91 38.22
CA VAL A 13 4.85 -20.65 37.64
C VAL A 13 5.18 -19.54 38.64
N LEU A 14 6.20 -18.74 38.32
CA LEU A 14 6.51 -17.51 39.06
C LEU A 14 5.57 -16.40 38.58
N ALA A 15 4.62 -16.04 39.43
CA ALA A 15 3.81 -14.84 39.30
C ALA A 15 4.67 -13.61 39.63
N LEU A 16 4.74 -12.64 38.72
CA LEU A 16 5.22 -11.29 39.02
C LEU A 16 4.05 -10.30 39.01
N SER A 17 3.80 -9.83 40.23
CA SER A 17 3.00 -8.73 40.75
C SER A 17 2.71 -7.57 39.79
N CYS A 18 1.42 -7.29 39.60
CA CYS A 18 0.90 -6.00 39.16
C CYS A 18 0.95 -5.02 40.35
N VAL A 19 1.73 -3.94 40.23
CA VAL A 19 1.63 -2.77 41.12
C VAL A 19 0.61 -1.82 40.49
N ALA A 20 -0.55 -1.68 41.14
CA ALA A 20 -1.55 -0.69 40.81
C ALA A 20 -1.08 0.70 41.28
N LEU A 21 -0.86 1.61 40.34
CA LEU A 21 -0.73 3.05 40.60
C LEU A 21 -2.12 3.69 40.41
N GLN A 22 -2.67 4.23 41.49
CA GLN A 22 -3.94 4.96 41.51
C GLN A 22 -3.85 6.25 40.67
N PRO A 23 -4.86 6.57 39.83
CA PRO A 23 -5.01 7.92 39.29
C PRO A 23 -5.71 8.83 40.32
N GLY A 24 -5.05 9.95 40.65
CA GLY A 24 -5.63 11.08 41.40
C GLY A 24 -6.70 11.84 40.59
N PRO A 25 -7.45 12.76 41.22
CA PRO A 25 -8.79 13.13 40.77
C PRO A 25 -8.79 14.03 39.53
N SER A 26 -9.66 13.68 38.59
CA SER A 26 -10.06 14.48 37.43
C SER A 26 -10.64 15.83 37.87
N GLY A 27 -10.04 16.91 37.39
CA GLY A 27 -10.69 18.22 37.36
C GLY A 27 -11.90 18.15 36.43
N ALA A 28 -13.09 18.33 37.00
CA ALA A 28 -14.34 18.47 36.25
C ALA A 28 -14.27 19.74 35.40
N ALA A 29 -14.35 19.57 34.07
CA ALA A 29 -14.57 20.66 33.14
C ALA A 29 -16.09 20.93 33.01
N ASP A 30 -16.41 22.21 33.10
CA ASP A 30 -17.72 22.86 33.14
C ASP A 30 -18.66 22.48 31.96
N PRO A 31 -19.90 22.00 32.19
CA PRO A 31 -20.84 21.64 31.13
C PRO A 31 -21.60 22.89 30.66
N GLY A 32 -20.97 23.75 29.87
CA GLY A 32 -21.60 25.01 29.47
C GLY A 32 -21.22 25.61 28.12
N THR A 33 -20.21 25.09 27.42
CA THR A 33 -19.79 25.69 26.13
C THR A 33 -20.39 24.92 24.94
N PRO A 34 -21.24 25.54 24.10
CA PRO A 34 -21.68 24.92 22.87
C PRO A 34 -20.46 24.69 21.97
N ARG A 35 -20.15 23.41 21.70
CA ARG A 35 -19.13 23.01 20.73
C ARG A 35 -19.47 23.65 19.39
N ALA A 36 -18.66 24.61 18.96
CA ALA A 36 -18.69 25.11 17.60
C ALA A 36 -18.60 23.91 16.65
N ARG A 37 -19.61 23.77 15.79
CA ARG A 37 -19.65 22.75 14.74
C ARG A 37 -18.47 23.05 13.82
N ALA A 38 -17.36 22.32 13.99
CA ALA A 38 -16.19 22.50 13.16
C ALA A 38 -16.59 22.35 11.69
N LEU A 39 -16.33 23.39 10.90
CA LEU A 39 -16.50 23.32 9.45
C LEU A 39 -15.70 22.12 8.92
N PRO A 40 -16.23 21.35 7.96
CA PRO A 40 -15.46 20.28 7.34
C PRO A 40 -14.16 20.88 6.79
N PRO A 41 -13.01 20.21 6.99
CA PRO A 41 -11.76 20.70 6.45
C PRO A 41 -11.91 20.88 4.93
N PRO A 42 -11.27 21.90 4.34
CA PRO A 42 -11.30 22.08 2.89
C PRO A 42 -10.87 20.78 2.21
N ALA A 43 -11.60 20.39 1.18
CA ALA A 43 -11.26 19.21 0.41
C ALA A 43 -9.84 19.35 -0.16
N PRO A 44 -9.06 18.26 -0.22
CA PRO A 44 -7.80 18.29 -0.95
C PRO A 44 -8.08 18.77 -2.38
N PRO A 45 -7.12 19.48 -3.01
CA PRO A 45 -7.28 19.90 -4.40
C PRO A 45 -7.70 18.69 -5.25
N THR A 46 -8.87 18.79 -5.89
CA THR A 46 -9.46 17.75 -6.74
C THR A 46 -8.74 17.63 -8.08
N THR A 47 -7.79 18.54 -8.34
CA THR A 47 -6.97 18.58 -9.54
C THR A 47 -5.84 17.56 -9.47
N LEU A 48 -6.11 16.36 -9.98
CA LEU A 48 -5.10 15.49 -10.59
C LEU A 48 -4.22 16.36 -11.52
N PRO A 49 -2.89 16.35 -11.46
CA PRO A 49 -2.11 17.25 -12.31
C PRO A 49 -1.50 16.57 -13.51
N VAL A 50 -1.04 17.44 -14.42
CA VAL A 50 -0.44 17.14 -15.72
C VAL A 50 -1.14 15.94 -16.32
N ALA A 51 -2.32 16.20 -16.90
CA ALA A 51 -2.95 15.24 -17.77
C ALA A 51 -1.91 14.84 -18.81
N LEU A 52 -1.40 13.60 -18.69
CA LEU A 52 -0.80 12.93 -19.82
C LEU A 52 -1.81 13.05 -20.97
N PRO A 53 -1.36 13.22 -22.22
CA PRO A 53 -2.28 13.32 -23.35
C PRO A 53 -3.29 12.18 -23.26
N PRO A 54 -4.59 12.45 -23.46
CA PRO A 54 -5.63 11.44 -23.27
C PRO A 54 -5.33 10.27 -24.20
N VAL A 55 -4.89 9.16 -23.60
CA VAL A 55 -4.79 7.88 -24.29
C VAL A 55 -6.19 7.29 -24.26
N ASP A 56 -6.66 6.77 -25.39
CA ASP A 56 -7.88 5.97 -25.42
C ASP A 56 -7.81 4.91 -24.29
N PRO A 57 -8.76 4.87 -23.35
CA PRO A 57 -8.76 3.90 -22.26
C PRO A 57 -8.58 2.45 -22.73
N ALA A 58 -9.13 2.10 -23.91
CA ALA A 58 -8.96 0.76 -24.47
C ALA A 58 -7.51 0.47 -24.90
N VAL A 59 -6.79 1.48 -25.40
CA VAL A 59 -5.36 1.38 -25.72
C VAL A 59 -4.54 1.31 -24.43
N ALA A 60 -4.83 2.20 -23.47
CA ALA A 60 -4.14 2.27 -22.18
C ALA A 60 -4.21 0.92 -21.43
N ASP A 61 -5.34 0.22 -21.48
CA ASP A 61 -5.54 -1.08 -20.84
C ASP A 61 -4.59 -2.18 -21.32
N THR A 62 -3.95 -2.00 -22.48
CA THR A 62 -2.97 -2.96 -23.02
C THR A 62 -1.53 -2.65 -22.65
N LEU A 63 -1.28 -1.47 -22.06
CA LEU A 63 0.05 -0.98 -21.74
C LEU A 63 0.41 -1.34 -20.30
N TYR A 64 1.53 -2.04 -20.15
CA TYR A 64 2.10 -2.36 -18.84
C TYR A 64 3.50 -1.76 -18.72
N PRO A 65 3.96 -1.44 -17.50
CA PRO A 65 5.35 -1.04 -17.30
C PRO A 65 6.30 -2.10 -17.86
N PHE A 66 7.42 -1.67 -18.46
CA PHE A 66 8.33 -2.57 -19.19
C PHE A 66 8.92 -3.72 -18.35
N TYR A 67 8.92 -3.56 -17.02
CA TYR A 67 9.43 -4.53 -16.06
C TYR A 67 8.34 -5.46 -15.51
N MET A 68 7.06 -5.21 -15.83
CA MET A 68 5.97 -6.10 -15.43
C MET A 68 5.84 -7.22 -16.47
N PRO A 69 6.11 -8.49 -16.11
CA PRO A 69 6.23 -9.56 -17.09
C PRO A 69 4.85 -10.12 -17.47
N THR A 70 4.31 -9.65 -18.60
CA THR A 70 3.01 -10.11 -19.13
C THR A 70 3.13 -11.25 -20.14
N ARG A 71 4.33 -11.55 -20.64
CA ARG A 71 4.57 -12.59 -21.65
C ARG A 71 4.23 -13.98 -21.13
N GLY A 72 3.32 -14.70 -21.79
CA GLY A 72 2.91 -16.06 -21.41
C GLY A 72 1.72 -16.11 -20.45
N LEU A 73 1.08 -14.96 -20.17
CA LEU A 73 -0.21 -14.94 -19.52
C LEU A 73 -1.25 -15.55 -20.48
N ARG A 74 -2.05 -16.48 -19.97
CA ARG A 74 -3.14 -17.17 -20.66
C ARG A 74 -4.41 -16.38 -20.51
N ARG A 75 -5.23 -16.29 -21.56
CA ARG A 75 -6.56 -15.67 -21.43
C ARG A 75 -7.37 -16.42 -20.35
N PRO A 76 -8.21 -15.73 -19.58
CA PRO A 76 -9.11 -16.37 -18.63
C PRO A 76 -9.93 -17.48 -19.29
N ALA A 77 -9.98 -18.65 -18.64
CA ALA A 77 -10.74 -19.80 -19.14
C ALA A 77 -12.25 -19.54 -19.13
N VAL A 78 -12.72 -18.76 -18.15
CA VAL A 78 -14.12 -18.42 -17.99
C VAL A 78 -14.33 -16.92 -18.16
N ARG A 79 -15.35 -16.53 -18.92
CA ARG A 79 -15.80 -15.15 -19.04
C ARG A 79 -17.27 -15.04 -18.67
N LEU A 80 -17.57 -14.21 -17.69
CA LEU A 80 -18.91 -13.98 -17.16
C LEU A 80 -19.30 -12.53 -17.38
N VAL A 81 -20.47 -12.31 -17.99
CA VAL A 81 -21.03 -10.97 -18.21
C VAL A 81 -22.21 -10.79 -17.26
N ILE A 82 -22.21 -9.70 -16.49
CA ILE A 82 -23.17 -9.46 -15.42
C ILE A 82 -24.10 -8.32 -15.81
N ARG A 83 -25.41 -8.60 -15.84
CA ARG A 83 -26.45 -7.66 -16.28
C ARG A 83 -26.78 -6.66 -15.18
N CYS A 84 -26.75 -5.36 -15.47
CA CYS A 84 -26.95 -4.32 -14.45
C CYS A 84 -28.35 -4.41 -13.82
N ASP A 85 -29.41 -4.24 -14.62
CA ASP A 85 -30.78 -4.14 -14.12
C ASP A 85 -31.23 -5.41 -13.42
N ALA A 86 -30.94 -6.56 -14.02
CA ALA A 86 -31.30 -7.86 -13.44
C ALA A 86 -30.57 -8.10 -12.12
N SER A 87 -29.29 -7.74 -12.01
CA SER A 87 -28.54 -7.89 -10.76
C SER A 87 -29.02 -6.96 -9.67
N ARG A 88 -29.35 -5.71 -10.02
CA ARG A 88 -29.94 -4.73 -9.10
C ARG A 88 -31.28 -5.24 -8.56
N ALA A 89 -32.15 -5.76 -9.42
CA ALA A 89 -33.44 -6.32 -9.02
C ALA A 89 -33.29 -7.56 -8.12
N ALA A 90 -32.29 -8.40 -8.39
CA ALA A 90 -32.05 -9.63 -7.63
C ALA A 90 -31.26 -9.44 -6.33
N GLY A 91 -30.60 -8.29 -6.15
CA GLY A 91 -29.68 -8.05 -5.03
C GLY A 91 -28.41 -8.94 -5.06
N ARG A 92 -28.10 -9.54 -6.21
CA ARG A 92 -26.92 -10.41 -6.45
C ARG A 92 -26.55 -10.42 -7.92
N GLU A 93 -25.41 -11.00 -8.27
CA GLU A 93 -24.98 -11.12 -9.67
C GLU A 93 -25.97 -11.96 -10.49
N VAL A 94 -26.44 -11.38 -11.60
CA VAL A 94 -27.24 -12.07 -12.62
C VAL A 94 -26.48 -12.05 -13.94
N TYR A 95 -26.17 -13.23 -14.45
CA TYR A 95 -25.27 -13.41 -15.59
C TYR A 95 -26.03 -13.46 -16.92
N ALA A 96 -25.42 -12.92 -17.97
CA ALA A 96 -25.85 -13.11 -19.34
C ALA A 96 -25.41 -14.52 -19.81
N GLY A 97 -26.30 -15.50 -19.70
CA GLY A 97 -26.02 -16.89 -20.10
C GLY A 97 -25.71 -17.80 -18.91
N ARG A 98 -24.75 -18.73 -19.06
CA ARG A 98 -24.36 -19.62 -17.97
C ARG A 98 -23.78 -18.79 -16.82
N GLY A 99 -24.40 -18.90 -15.64
CA GLY A 99 -23.96 -18.22 -14.44
C GLY A 99 -22.82 -18.92 -13.72
N ALA A 100 -22.30 -18.26 -12.69
CA ALA A 100 -21.28 -18.83 -11.80
C ALA A 100 -21.71 -20.15 -11.14
N ASP A 101 -23.01 -20.42 -11.01
CA ASP A 101 -23.53 -21.70 -10.50
C ASP A 101 -23.02 -22.90 -11.30
N SER A 102 -22.77 -22.71 -12.61
CA SER A 102 -22.19 -23.76 -13.47
C SER A 102 -20.73 -24.10 -13.13
N LEU A 103 -20.07 -23.26 -12.33
CA LEU A 103 -18.71 -23.47 -11.86
C LEU A 103 -18.68 -24.26 -10.53
N GLY A 104 -19.82 -24.52 -9.88
CA GLY A 104 -19.86 -25.16 -8.57
C GLY A 104 -19.00 -24.43 -7.52
N GLY A 105 -18.84 -23.11 -7.68
CA GLY A 105 -17.97 -22.28 -6.87
C GLY A 105 -16.46 -22.45 -7.11
N ARG A 106 -16.03 -23.18 -8.14
CA ARG A 106 -14.61 -23.46 -8.44
C ARG A 106 -14.23 -23.16 -9.88
N VAL A 107 -13.02 -22.66 -10.11
CA VAL A 107 -12.52 -22.36 -11.45
C VAL A 107 -11.05 -22.70 -11.62
N GLU A 108 -10.73 -23.33 -12.75
CA GLU A 108 -9.37 -23.59 -13.23
C GLU A 108 -9.09 -22.65 -14.42
N GLY A 109 -7.85 -22.15 -14.52
CA GLY A 109 -7.42 -21.35 -15.67
C GLY A 109 -7.84 -19.87 -15.65
N GLY A 110 -8.34 -19.36 -14.52
CA GLY A 110 -8.68 -17.95 -14.33
C GLY A 110 -10.06 -17.53 -14.83
N PHE A 111 -10.44 -16.28 -14.56
CA PHE A 111 -11.76 -15.74 -14.92
C PHE A 111 -11.73 -14.27 -15.35
N GLU A 112 -12.72 -13.88 -16.14
CA GLU A 112 -13.03 -12.49 -16.48
C GLU A 112 -14.48 -12.18 -16.09
N PHE A 113 -14.69 -11.30 -15.11
CA PHE A 113 -16.00 -10.72 -14.80
C PHE A 113 -16.15 -9.37 -15.50
N VAL A 114 -17.20 -9.24 -16.31
CA VAL A 114 -17.53 -8.04 -17.06
C VAL A 114 -18.89 -7.51 -16.60
N TYR A 115 -18.89 -6.40 -15.88
CA TYR A 115 -20.10 -5.77 -15.37
C TYR A 115 -20.64 -4.74 -16.36
N GLU A 116 -21.95 -4.77 -16.61
CA GLU A 116 -22.61 -3.74 -17.41
C GLU A 116 -22.42 -2.36 -16.78
N ALA A 117 -21.86 -1.45 -17.57
CA ALA A 117 -21.47 -0.12 -17.11
C ALA A 117 -22.68 0.78 -16.87
N LEU A 118 -23.77 0.50 -17.58
CA LEU A 118 -24.98 1.31 -17.63
C LEU A 118 -26.20 0.47 -17.29
N ASP A 119 -27.19 1.09 -16.66
CA ASP A 119 -28.53 0.54 -16.47
C ASP A 119 -29.40 0.72 -17.73
N GLY A 120 -30.62 0.18 -17.72
CA GLY A 120 -31.56 0.28 -18.85
C GLY A 120 -32.00 1.71 -19.17
N ALA A 121 -31.71 2.68 -18.28
CA ALA A 121 -31.93 4.11 -18.51
C ALA A 121 -30.66 4.84 -18.97
N GLY A 122 -29.56 4.12 -19.25
CA GLY A 122 -28.29 4.68 -19.70
C GLY A 122 -27.48 5.37 -18.60
N ARG A 123 -27.81 5.18 -17.31
CA ARG A 123 -27.10 5.77 -16.17
C ARG A 123 -26.01 4.82 -15.66
N PRO A 124 -24.92 5.32 -15.03
CA PRO A 124 -23.91 4.46 -14.43
C PRO A 124 -24.50 3.41 -13.48
N CYS A 125 -24.10 2.16 -13.65
CA CYS A 125 -24.63 1.06 -12.84
C CYS A 125 -24.08 1.09 -11.41
N VAL A 126 -24.98 0.93 -10.44
CA VAL A 126 -24.64 0.73 -9.02
C VAL A 126 -25.18 -0.64 -8.58
N TYR A 127 -24.28 -1.57 -8.31
CA TYR A 127 -24.58 -2.91 -7.82
C TYR A 127 -24.70 -2.88 -6.28
N PRO A 128 -25.83 -3.34 -5.70
CA PRO A 128 -26.12 -3.19 -4.27
C PRO A 128 -25.47 -4.28 -3.38
N PHE A 129 -24.37 -4.88 -3.83
CA PHE A 129 -23.71 -6.02 -3.19
C PHE A 129 -22.20 -5.95 -3.42
N ALA A 130 -21.43 -6.74 -2.68
CA ALA A 130 -20.01 -6.95 -2.96
C ALA A 130 -19.85 -8.00 -4.09
N PRO A 131 -18.89 -7.83 -5.02
CA PRO A 131 -18.68 -8.79 -6.09
C PRO A 131 -18.31 -10.17 -5.54
N TRP A 132 -18.91 -11.22 -6.08
CA TRP A 132 -18.61 -12.60 -5.67
C TRP A 132 -17.36 -13.10 -6.37
N GLN A 133 -16.60 -14.00 -5.74
CA GLN A 133 -15.37 -14.57 -6.30
C GLN A 133 -15.35 -16.10 -6.14
N PRO A 134 -15.10 -16.86 -7.22
CA PRO A 134 -14.99 -18.32 -7.14
C PRO A 134 -13.72 -18.75 -6.42
N GLN A 135 -13.74 -19.95 -5.84
CA GLN A 135 -12.53 -20.63 -5.38
C GLN A 135 -11.68 -21.02 -6.59
N VAL A 136 -10.40 -20.69 -6.53
CA VAL A 136 -9.44 -21.04 -7.59
C VAL A 136 -8.85 -22.42 -7.31
N VAL A 137 -8.77 -23.26 -8.34
CA VAL A 137 -8.22 -24.63 -8.28
C VAL A 137 -7.35 -24.96 -9.50
N GLY A 138 -6.52 -26.01 -9.40
CA GLY A 138 -5.72 -26.52 -10.51
C GLY A 138 -4.43 -25.71 -10.77
N PRO A 139 -3.72 -25.98 -11.89
CA PRO A 139 -2.50 -25.28 -12.25
C PRO A 139 -2.76 -23.81 -12.63
N LEU A 140 -2.23 -22.89 -11.84
CA LEU A 140 -2.47 -21.43 -11.93
C LEU A 140 -1.40 -20.69 -12.74
N ASP A 141 -0.40 -21.40 -13.27
CA ASP A 141 0.70 -20.74 -13.98
C ASP A 141 0.20 -20.00 -15.23
N GLY A 142 0.57 -18.72 -15.34
CA GLY A 142 0.10 -17.79 -16.35
C GLY A 142 -1.40 -17.45 -16.27
N THR A 143 -2.13 -17.77 -15.20
CA THR A 143 -3.57 -17.47 -15.12
C THR A 143 -3.85 -15.98 -14.86
N GLN A 144 -5.01 -15.54 -15.36
CA GLN A 144 -5.48 -14.16 -15.25
C GLN A 144 -6.83 -14.11 -14.54
N TYR A 145 -6.97 -13.15 -13.63
CA TYR A 145 -8.19 -12.83 -12.90
C TYR A 145 -8.56 -11.37 -13.18
N LEU A 146 -9.54 -11.16 -14.05
CA LEU A 146 -9.89 -9.86 -14.57
C LEU A 146 -11.29 -9.46 -14.08
N ILE A 147 -11.42 -8.28 -13.52
CA ILE A 147 -12.69 -7.74 -13.02
C ILE A 147 -12.83 -6.33 -13.57
N ARG A 148 -13.90 -6.08 -14.32
CA ARG A 148 -14.02 -4.82 -15.05
C ARG A 148 -15.42 -4.38 -15.39
N SER A 149 -15.52 -3.09 -15.69
CA SER A 149 -16.61 -2.56 -16.48
C SER A 149 -16.60 -3.07 -17.93
N SER A 150 -17.78 -3.16 -18.52
CA SER A 150 -18.01 -3.46 -19.94
C SER A 150 -17.60 -2.33 -20.87
N ILE A 151 -17.56 -1.07 -20.37
CA ILE A 151 -17.17 0.11 -21.14
C ILE A 151 -15.86 0.67 -20.54
N PRO A 152 -14.72 0.61 -21.26
CA PRO A 152 -13.45 1.18 -20.80
C PRO A 152 -13.59 2.66 -20.43
N GLY A 153 -13.02 3.05 -19.29
CA GLY A 153 -13.10 4.41 -18.75
C GLY A 153 -14.43 4.75 -18.07
N ARG A 154 -15.41 3.84 -18.02
CA ARG A 154 -16.69 4.04 -17.33
C ARG A 154 -16.77 3.13 -16.12
N ARG A 155 -16.59 3.70 -14.92
CA ARG A 155 -16.66 2.93 -13.68
C ARG A 155 -18.06 2.37 -13.42
N VAL A 156 -18.11 1.11 -12.98
CA VAL A 156 -19.24 0.55 -12.22
C VAL A 156 -19.00 0.74 -10.73
N THR A 157 -20.07 0.88 -9.94
CA THR A 157 -19.97 1.00 -8.47
C THR A 157 -20.57 -0.22 -7.80
N PHE A 158 -19.85 -0.81 -6.86
CA PHE A 158 -20.38 -1.75 -5.88
C PHE A 158 -20.57 -1.01 -4.57
N ARG A 159 -21.82 -0.95 -4.07
CA ARG A 159 -22.16 -0.24 -2.84
C ARG A 159 -23.03 -1.10 -1.94
N THR A 160 -22.56 -1.35 -0.73
CA THR A 160 -23.32 -2.08 0.28
C THR A 160 -22.86 -1.71 1.70
N ASN A 161 -23.77 -1.85 2.67
CA ASN A 161 -23.49 -1.69 4.09
C ASN A 161 -23.16 -3.02 4.78
N ASP A 162 -23.01 -4.12 4.03
CA ASP A 162 -22.66 -5.42 4.59
C ASP A 162 -21.33 -5.33 5.36
N PRO A 163 -21.31 -5.71 6.66
CA PRO A 163 -20.09 -5.73 7.47
C PRO A 163 -18.94 -6.55 6.91
N TRP A 164 -19.23 -7.51 6.02
CA TRP A 164 -18.28 -8.43 5.40
C TRP A 164 -17.94 -8.11 3.94
N ALA A 165 -18.46 -7.00 3.40
CA ALA A 165 -18.24 -6.65 2.00
C ALA A 165 -16.76 -6.47 1.65
N SER A 166 -16.29 -7.26 0.70
CA SER A 166 -14.95 -7.16 0.13
C SER A 166 -14.94 -7.78 -1.27
N LEU A 167 -14.01 -7.34 -2.10
CA LEU A 167 -13.59 -8.06 -3.29
C LEU A 167 -12.33 -8.85 -2.95
N GLY A 168 -12.44 -10.18 -2.93
CA GLY A 168 -11.39 -11.04 -2.40
C GLY A 168 -10.85 -12.05 -3.42
N LEU A 169 -9.53 -12.12 -3.59
CA LEU A 169 -8.89 -13.23 -4.28
C LEU A 169 -8.03 -14.00 -3.26
N ARG A 170 -8.37 -15.27 -3.04
CA ARG A 170 -7.61 -16.15 -2.15
C ARG A 170 -6.98 -17.29 -2.94
N LEU A 171 -5.66 -17.33 -2.96
CA LEU A 171 -4.87 -18.33 -3.65
C LEU A 171 -3.96 -19.04 -2.64
N PHE A 172 -3.95 -20.36 -2.71
CA PHE A 172 -3.12 -21.22 -1.86
C PHE A 172 -2.10 -21.95 -2.73
N ASP A 173 -0.96 -22.30 -2.14
CA ASP A 173 0.06 -23.17 -2.74
C ASP A 173 0.52 -22.73 -4.15
N ILE A 174 0.67 -21.42 -4.39
CA ILE A 174 1.03 -20.93 -5.72
C ILE A 174 2.45 -21.34 -6.12
N GLY A 175 3.33 -21.66 -5.15
CA GLY A 175 4.70 -22.10 -5.40
C GLY A 175 5.45 -21.17 -6.34
N THR A 176 5.93 -21.70 -7.46
CA THR A 176 6.70 -20.96 -8.48
C THR A 176 5.84 -20.43 -9.63
N GLN A 177 4.52 -20.44 -9.50
CA GLN A 177 3.59 -20.08 -10.58
C GLN A 177 3.51 -18.56 -10.75
N ARG A 178 3.22 -18.10 -11.97
CA ARG A 178 2.93 -16.69 -12.25
C ARG A 178 1.44 -16.46 -12.37
N ILE A 179 0.94 -15.47 -11.64
CA ILE A 179 -0.48 -15.13 -11.58
C ILE A 179 -0.66 -13.63 -11.79
N HIS A 180 -1.71 -13.26 -12.52
CA HIS A 180 -2.06 -11.87 -12.79
C HIS A 180 -3.49 -11.57 -12.35
N PHE A 181 -3.65 -10.54 -11.52
CA PHE A 181 -4.93 -9.96 -11.14
C PHE A 181 -5.05 -8.57 -11.74
N GLU A 182 -6.21 -8.25 -12.29
CA GLU A 182 -6.51 -6.92 -12.79
C GLU A 182 -7.92 -6.47 -12.42
N LEU A 183 -7.99 -5.29 -11.81
CA LEU A 183 -9.23 -4.58 -11.52
C LEU A 183 -9.23 -3.27 -12.30
N ARG A 184 -10.20 -3.07 -13.18
CA ARG A 184 -10.27 -1.85 -14.00
C ARG A 184 -11.67 -1.27 -14.10
N ASP A 185 -11.78 0.05 -14.02
CA ASP A 185 -13.06 0.76 -14.10
C ASP A 185 -14.07 0.26 -13.05
N VAL A 186 -13.63 0.12 -11.80
CA VAL A 186 -14.47 -0.34 -10.69
C VAL A 186 -14.32 0.59 -9.48
N GLU A 187 -15.45 0.92 -8.87
CA GLU A 187 -15.52 1.53 -7.56
C GLU A 187 -16.06 0.53 -6.52
N LEU A 188 -15.27 0.28 -5.47
CA LEU A 188 -15.70 -0.44 -4.28
C LEU A 188 -16.00 0.59 -3.20
N ASP A 189 -17.27 0.70 -2.81
CA ASP A 189 -17.77 1.66 -1.82
C ASP A 189 -18.49 0.90 -0.70
N PHE A 190 -17.72 0.48 0.30
CA PHE A 190 -18.19 -0.38 1.39
C PHE A 190 -18.15 0.33 2.75
N PRO A 191 -19.03 1.33 2.99
CA PRO A 191 -19.04 2.12 4.23
C PRO A 191 -19.29 1.30 5.50
N GLY A 192 -19.94 0.13 5.40
CA GLY A 192 -20.23 -0.75 6.53
C GLY A 192 -19.19 -1.84 6.80
N ALA A 193 -18.19 -2.03 5.91
CA ALA A 193 -17.32 -3.21 5.89
C ALA A 193 -16.22 -3.20 6.97
N ILE A 194 -16.60 -3.33 8.24
CA ILE A 194 -15.69 -3.30 9.38
C ILE A 194 -15.06 -4.67 9.71
N GLN A 195 -15.52 -5.76 9.10
CA GLN A 195 -15.03 -7.12 9.39
C GLN A 195 -13.83 -7.55 8.54
N PRO A 196 -13.84 -7.40 7.19
CA PRO A 196 -12.79 -7.95 6.34
C PRO A 196 -11.54 -7.07 6.36
N LYS A 197 -10.39 -7.69 6.08
CA LYS A 197 -9.16 -6.99 5.73
C LYS A 197 -9.25 -6.59 4.27
N GLY A 198 -9.18 -5.30 3.92
CA GLY A 198 -9.29 -4.90 2.50
C GLY A 198 -10.74 -4.73 2.04
N ALA A 199 -11.09 -3.56 1.48
CA ALA A 199 -12.18 -3.50 0.50
C ALA A 199 -11.78 -4.31 -0.74
N LEU A 200 -10.53 -4.17 -1.18
CA LEU A 200 -9.84 -5.13 -2.04
C LEU A 200 -8.86 -5.96 -1.19
N ASN A 201 -9.08 -7.27 -1.14
CA ASN A 201 -8.28 -8.22 -0.37
C ASN A 201 -7.66 -9.26 -1.29
N LEU A 202 -6.39 -9.07 -1.63
CA LEU A 202 -5.62 -10.07 -2.37
C LEU A 202 -4.77 -10.84 -1.38
N GLU A 203 -5.03 -12.14 -1.27
CA GLU A 203 -4.39 -13.02 -0.30
C GLU A 203 -3.81 -14.22 -1.05
N VAL A 204 -2.50 -14.36 -0.95
CA VAL A 204 -1.73 -15.39 -1.65
C VAL A 204 -0.72 -15.96 -0.67
N PHE A 205 -0.72 -17.29 -0.55
CA PHE A 205 0.18 -18.01 0.35
C PHE A 205 1.27 -18.76 -0.44
N ASP A 206 2.45 -18.89 0.18
CA ASP A 206 3.56 -19.75 -0.28
C ASP A 206 4.16 -19.42 -1.66
N GLY A 207 4.26 -18.12 -1.99
CA GLY A 207 5.00 -17.66 -3.16
C GLY A 207 6.52 -17.89 -3.02
N GLN A 208 7.11 -18.64 -3.95
CA GLN A 208 8.55 -18.91 -4.03
C GLN A 208 9.12 -18.34 -5.32
N ARG A 209 10.42 -18.03 -5.36
CA ARG A 209 11.10 -17.68 -6.62
C ARG A 209 11.18 -18.93 -7.53
N PRO A 210 10.94 -18.83 -8.85
CA PRO A 210 10.71 -17.62 -9.67
C PRO A 210 9.23 -17.17 -9.79
N GLY A 211 8.32 -17.72 -8.99
CA GLY A 211 6.89 -17.35 -9.01
C GLY A 211 6.64 -15.87 -8.75
N LEU A 212 5.50 -15.37 -9.22
CA LEU A 212 5.18 -13.95 -9.23
C LEU A 212 3.66 -13.70 -9.24
N PHE A 213 3.19 -12.87 -8.31
CA PHE A 213 1.86 -12.30 -8.32
C PHE A 213 1.91 -10.86 -8.85
N SER A 214 1.23 -10.58 -9.96
CA SER A 214 1.06 -9.22 -10.47
C SER A 214 -0.35 -8.73 -10.19
N ALA A 215 -0.49 -7.54 -9.62
CA ALA A 215 -1.77 -6.89 -9.37
C ALA A 215 -1.80 -5.54 -10.09
N VAL A 216 -2.80 -5.33 -10.94
CA VAL A 216 -2.97 -4.10 -11.71
C VAL A 216 -4.32 -3.46 -11.42
N LEU A 217 -4.30 -2.21 -10.96
CA LEU A 217 -5.49 -1.45 -10.62
C LEU A 217 -5.55 -0.20 -11.53
N ARG A 218 -6.58 -0.08 -12.36
CA ARG A 218 -6.71 1.02 -13.33
C ARG A 218 -8.05 1.73 -13.17
N ARG A 219 -8.02 3.05 -13.00
CA ARG A 219 -9.23 3.86 -12.90
C ARG A 219 -10.19 3.31 -11.83
N VAL A 220 -9.63 2.89 -10.70
CA VAL A 220 -10.41 2.34 -9.59
C VAL A 220 -10.67 3.37 -8.51
N ARG A 221 -11.70 3.15 -7.71
CA ARG A 221 -11.85 3.81 -6.42
C ARG A 221 -12.11 2.78 -5.34
N LEU A 222 -11.32 2.81 -4.27
CA LEU A 222 -11.43 1.84 -3.17
C LEU A 222 -11.77 2.58 -1.87
N TYR A 223 -12.85 2.16 -1.23
CA TYR A 223 -13.28 2.63 0.08
C TYR A 223 -13.94 1.50 0.88
N GLY A 224 -13.59 1.40 2.16
CA GLY A 224 -14.10 0.38 3.07
C GLY A 224 -13.05 -0.61 3.54
N GLY A 225 -13.49 -1.68 4.21
CA GLY A 225 -12.61 -2.66 4.86
C GLY A 225 -11.90 -2.12 6.11
N LYS A 226 -11.18 -3.01 6.82
CA LYS A 226 -10.18 -2.62 7.83
C LYS A 226 -8.93 -1.98 7.21
N ASN A 227 -8.73 -2.17 5.92
CA ASN A 227 -7.81 -1.45 5.04
C ASN A 227 -8.55 -1.29 3.71
N ALA A 228 -8.28 -0.28 2.89
CA ALA A 228 -8.90 -0.20 1.56
C ALA A 228 -8.28 -1.22 0.60
N LEU A 229 -6.95 -1.37 0.67
CA LEU A 229 -6.17 -2.31 -0.13
C LEU A 229 -5.31 -3.20 0.78
N PHE A 230 -5.44 -4.51 0.62
CA PHE A 230 -4.56 -5.51 1.22
C PHE A 230 -3.92 -6.35 0.11
N LEU A 231 -2.59 -6.45 0.12
CA LEU A 231 -1.81 -7.20 -0.86
C LEU A 231 -0.98 -8.30 -0.20
N PRO A 232 -0.73 -9.41 -0.92
CA PRO A 232 0.16 -10.44 -0.43
C PRO A 232 1.61 -9.94 -0.46
N SER A 233 2.37 -10.27 0.59
CA SER A 233 3.81 -10.05 0.63
C SER A 233 4.56 -11.00 -0.32
N GLY A 234 5.87 -10.83 -0.43
CA GLY A 234 6.72 -11.69 -1.26
C GLY A 234 6.83 -11.20 -2.69
N GLN A 235 6.88 -12.13 -3.65
CA GLN A 235 7.03 -11.84 -5.09
C GLN A 235 5.76 -11.22 -5.67
N THR A 236 5.44 -10.01 -5.21
CA THR A 236 4.23 -9.27 -5.58
C THR A 236 4.61 -7.96 -6.24
N MET A 237 4.12 -7.72 -7.45
CA MET A 237 4.23 -6.44 -8.15
C MET A 237 2.86 -5.77 -8.21
N LEU A 238 2.74 -4.58 -7.63
CA LEU A 238 1.56 -3.73 -7.74
C LEU A 238 1.80 -2.62 -8.75
N PHE A 239 0.88 -2.44 -9.69
CA PHE A 239 0.76 -1.25 -10.52
C PHE A 239 -0.62 -0.62 -10.35
N VAL A 240 -0.67 0.66 -10.00
CA VAL A 240 -1.90 1.43 -9.84
C VAL A 240 -1.83 2.67 -10.70
N GLU A 241 -2.83 2.90 -11.53
CA GLU A 241 -2.93 4.11 -12.35
C GLU A 241 -4.33 4.74 -12.34
N ASP A 242 -4.37 6.07 -12.43
CA ASP A 242 -5.58 6.89 -12.56
C ASP A 242 -6.64 6.60 -11.48
N SER A 243 -6.20 6.27 -10.26
CA SER A 243 -7.07 5.69 -9.22
C SER A 243 -7.15 6.55 -7.95
N ASP A 244 -8.19 6.32 -7.14
CA ASP A 244 -8.48 7.05 -5.90
C ASP A 244 -8.69 6.08 -4.73
N ILE A 245 -7.73 6.02 -3.80
CA ILE A 245 -7.78 5.16 -2.62
C ILE A 245 -8.22 6.00 -1.42
N ALA A 246 -9.48 5.85 -1.03
CA ALA A 246 -10.20 6.84 -0.24
C ALA A 246 -10.17 6.61 1.29
N GLY A 247 -9.37 5.65 1.77
CA GLY A 247 -9.30 5.26 3.18
C GLY A 247 -10.18 4.06 3.53
N ASN A 248 -10.21 3.68 4.81
CA ASN A 248 -10.89 2.49 5.30
C ASN A 248 -11.94 2.84 6.38
N VAL A 249 -12.75 1.85 6.79
CA VAL A 249 -13.82 2.02 7.80
C VAL A 249 -13.56 1.24 9.08
N GLY A 250 -12.36 0.70 9.23
CA GLY A 250 -11.96 -0.07 10.40
C GLY A 250 -12.01 0.73 11.71
N THR A 251 -12.03 -0.02 12.81
CA THR A 251 -12.20 0.51 14.17
C THR A 251 -10.92 0.49 15.01
N ASN A 252 -9.87 -0.22 14.59
CA ASN A 252 -8.57 -0.24 15.26
C ASN A 252 -7.63 0.76 14.59
N THR A 253 -7.77 2.04 14.96
CA THR A 253 -7.11 3.14 14.26
C THR A 253 -5.59 3.09 14.30
N ASP A 254 -4.97 2.41 15.25
CA ASP A 254 -3.50 2.29 15.33
C ASP A 254 -2.94 1.25 14.34
N GLN A 255 -3.65 0.14 14.16
CA GLN A 255 -3.17 -1.00 13.35
C GLN A 255 -3.68 -0.97 11.91
N GLU A 256 -4.76 -0.25 11.65
CA GLU A 256 -5.43 -0.19 10.35
C GLU A 256 -4.95 1.01 9.54
N HIS A 257 -4.74 0.85 8.24
CA HIS A 257 -4.14 1.84 7.35
C HIS A 257 -4.98 2.00 6.08
N SER A 258 -4.86 3.10 5.32
CA SER A 258 -5.61 3.16 4.05
C SER A 258 -5.17 2.01 3.13
N THR A 259 -3.88 1.69 3.12
CA THR A 259 -3.33 0.53 2.41
C THR A 259 -2.30 -0.23 3.22
N TYR A 260 -2.28 -1.54 3.03
CA TYR A 260 -1.32 -2.45 3.66
C TYR A 260 -0.47 -3.12 2.57
N ILE A 261 0.65 -2.47 2.22
CA ILE A 261 1.60 -2.96 1.22
C ILE A 261 2.91 -3.31 1.94
N ASN A 262 2.98 -4.53 2.46
CA ASN A 262 4.10 -4.96 3.29
C ASN A 262 4.93 -6.04 2.60
N GLY A 263 6.23 -5.76 2.44
CA GLY A 263 7.21 -6.75 1.98
C GLY A 263 6.95 -7.27 0.55
N THR A 264 6.47 -6.40 -0.34
CA THR A 264 6.23 -6.71 -1.76
C THR A 264 7.47 -6.43 -2.61
N LEU A 265 7.50 -6.91 -3.85
CA LEU A 265 8.62 -6.71 -4.77
C LEU A 265 8.60 -5.29 -5.37
N VAL A 266 7.50 -4.91 -6.01
CA VAL A 266 7.35 -3.58 -6.63
C VAL A 266 6.02 -2.97 -6.22
N THR A 267 6.06 -1.67 -5.95
CA THR A 267 4.88 -0.81 -5.96
C THR A 267 5.09 0.33 -6.95
N HIS A 268 4.21 0.48 -7.92
CA HIS A 268 4.19 1.61 -8.86
C HIS A 268 2.84 2.30 -8.83
N LEU A 269 2.82 3.54 -8.35
CA LEU A 269 1.62 4.37 -8.24
C LEU A 269 1.75 5.55 -9.21
N ARG A 270 0.84 5.63 -10.18
CA ARG A 270 0.87 6.62 -11.26
C ARG A 270 -0.43 7.42 -11.31
N SER A 271 -0.35 8.74 -11.43
CA SER A 271 -1.51 9.62 -11.67
C SER A 271 -2.69 9.35 -10.71
N SER A 272 -2.38 9.06 -9.44
CA SER A 272 -3.34 8.53 -8.48
C SER A 272 -3.40 9.38 -7.21
N VAL A 273 -4.46 9.18 -6.43
CA VAL A 273 -4.68 9.86 -5.15
C VAL A 273 -4.81 8.83 -4.04
N TRP A 274 -4.04 9.03 -2.97
CA TRP A 274 -4.14 8.31 -1.71
C TRP A 274 -4.67 9.25 -0.64
N ARG A 275 -5.77 8.86 0.00
CA ARG A 275 -6.45 9.66 1.02
C ARG A 275 -6.32 9.06 2.41
N GLY A 276 -6.61 9.93 3.37
CA GLY A 276 -6.43 9.78 4.79
C GLY A 276 -7.05 8.52 5.35
N GLN A 277 -6.38 7.91 6.33
CA GLN A 277 -7.01 6.97 7.24
C GLN A 277 -7.82 7.70 8.31
N ARG A 278 -8.86 7.03 8.82
CA ARG A 278 -9.58 7.46 10.02
C ARG A 278 -8.67 7.56 11.23
N ALA A 279 -8.66 8.73 11.87
CA ALA A 279 -8.10 8.93 13.20
C ALA A 279 -9.15 8.76 14.30
N TRP A 280 -8.73 8.43 15.51
CA TRP A 280 -9.58 8.40 16.71
C TRP A 280 -8.98 9.23 17.84
N GLN A 281 -9.72 10.24 18.30
CA GLN A 281 -9.39 11.05 19.49
C GLN A 281 -7.92 11.49 19.52
N ASP A 282 -7.15 11.07 20.52
CA ASP A 282 -5.72 11.29 20.74
C ASP A 282 -4.86 10.04 20.49
N GLN A 283 -5.46 8.94 20.03
CA GLN A 283 -4.77 7.67 19.83
C GLN A 283 -4.03 7.61 18.50
N ALA A 284 -2.94 6.85 18.49
CA ALA A 284 -2.14 6.59 17.29
C ALA A 284 -3.05 6.14 16.15
N SER A 285 -2.92 6.82 15.01
CA SER A 285 -3.76 6.65 13.83
C SER A 285 -2.96 5.97 12.72
N GLY A 286 -3.64 5.34 11.76
CA GLY A 286 -2.98 4.65 10.68
C GLY A 286 -2.26 5.56 9.69
N HIS A 287 -1.34 4.95 8.94
CA HIS A 287 -0.69 5.58 7.80
C HIS A 287 -1.65 5.65 6.61
N GLN A 288 -1.47 6.68 5.79
CA GLN A 288 -2.19 6.83 4.53
C GLN A 288 -1.62 5.87 3.50
N LEU A 289 -0.33 6.02 3.20
CA LEU A 289 0.40 5.08 2.35
C LEU A 289 1.48 4.39 3.18
N LYS A 290 1.23 3.14 3.57
CA LYS A 290 2.27 2.24 4.06
C LYS A 290 2.77 1.38 2.91
N ASP A 291 4.02 1.62 2.49
CA ASP A 291 4.62 0.97 1.32
C ASP A 291 6.04 0.46 1.62
N LYS A 292 6.11 -0.83 1.94
CA LYS A 292 7.34 -1.55 2.30
C LYS A 292 7.82 -2.45 1.15
N ALA A 293 7.54 -2.06 -0.10
CA ALA A 293 8.04 -2.77 -1.28
C ALA A 293 9.55 -2.65 -1.44
N TYR A 294 10.22 -3.56 -2.15
CA TYR A 294 11.63 -3.41 -2.48
C TYR A 294 11.89 -2.24 -3.45
N LEU A 295 11.10 -2.12 -4.52
CA LEU A 295 11.15 -0.99 -5.45
C LEU A 295 9.83 -0.22 -5.41
N ARG A 296 9.91 1.08 -5.11
CA ARG A 296 8.76 1.99 -5.00
C ARG A 296 8.88 3.07 -6.06
N ILE A 297 7.85 3.22 -6.88
CA ILE A 297 7.81 4.18 -7.98
C ILE A 297 6.56 5.04 -7.80
N TYR A 298 6.75 6.34 -7.58
CA TYR A 298 5.64 7.29 -7.46
C TYR A 298 5.74 8.29 -8.60
N GLU A 299 4.80 8.22 -9.55
CA GLU A 299 4.70 9.15 -10.67
C GLU A 299 3.42 9.93 -10.54
N ASN A 300 3.50 11.24 -10.34
CA ASN A 300 2.29 12.05 -10.27
C ASN A 300 1.29 11.53 -9.20
N LEU A 301 1.83 11.27 -8.01
CA LEU A 301 1.05 10.73 -6.88
C LEU A 301 0.67 11.87 -5.95
N THR A 302 -0.59 11.92 -5.54
CA THR A 302 -1.03 12.79 -4.42
C THR A 302 -1.30 11.93 -3.20
N VAL A 303 -0.69 12.28 -2.07
CA VAL A 303 -0.96 11.63 -0.78
C VAL A 303 -1.47 12.69 0.19
N SER A 304 -2.60 12.39 0.82
CA SER A 304 -3.27 13.30 1.74
C SER A 304 -3.72 12.60 3.02
N ASN A 305 -3.67 13.29 4.15
CA ASN A 305 -4.27 12.81 5.40
C ASN A 305 -5.78 13.08 5.53
N VAL A 306 -6.45 13.65 4.51
CA VAL A 306 -7.90 13.89 4.54
C VAL A 306 -8.65 12.57 4.30
N PRO A 307 -9.40 12.04 5.28
CA PRO A 307 -10.13 10.79 5.12
C PRO A 307 -11.53 11.05 4.55
N ALA A 308 -12.26 9.97 4.25
CA ALA A 308 -13.68 10.05 3.96
C ALA A 308 -14.51 10.13 5.26
N GLY A 309 -14.93 11.34 5.65
CA GLY A 309 -15.94 11.54 6.71
C GLY A 309 -15.45 11.42 8.16
N SER A 310 -14.14 11.48 8.42
CA SER A 310 -13.57 11.42 9.77
C SER A 310 -12.46 12.45 10.01
N PRO A 311 -11.90 12.57 11.24
CA PRO A 311 -10.75 13.43 11.47
C PRO A 311 -9.48 12.94 10.74
N PRO A 312 -8.62 13.85 10.25
CA PRO A 312 -7.33 13.51 9.63
C PRO A 312 -6.37 12.81 10.58
N SER A 313 -5.56 11.90 10.04
CA SER A 313 -4.47 11.23 10.80
C SER A 313 -3.22 12.12 10.93
N ALA A 314 -2.55 11.99 12.07
CA ALA A 314 -1.33 12.71 12.43
C ALA A 314 -0.02 12.01 12.01
N MET A 315 -0.11 10.82 11.39
CA MET A 315 1.06 10.09 10.91
C MET A 315 1.74 10.76 9.71
N PRO A 316 2.98 10.36 9.40
CA PRO A 316 3.57 10.61 8.09
C PRO A 316 2.62 10.14 6.99
N LEU A 317 2.48 10.97 5.95
CA LEU A 317 1.66 10.67 4.79
C LEU A 317 2.12 9.39 4.10
N ILE A 318 3.44 9.21 4.03
CA ILE A 318 4.06 8.00 3.48
C ILE A 318 4.97 7.40 4.55
N ASP A 319 4.74 6.12 4.81
CA ASP A 319 5.60 5.28 5.61
C ASP A 319 6.21 4.20 4.72
N ALA A 320 7.47 4.42 4.33
CA ALA A 320 8.18 3.56 3.40
C ALA A 320 9.38 2.88 4.06
N SER A 321 9.88 1.82 3.44
CA SER A 321 11.10 1.16 3.90
C SER A 321 12.33 1.95 3.43
N SER A 322 13.32 2.10 4.30
CA SER A 322 14.62 2.67 3.91
C SER A 322 15.47 1.69 3.09
N PHE A 323 15.08 0.41 3.07
CA PHE A 323 15.72 -0.63 2.28
C PHE A 323 15.12 -0.72 0.87
N GLY A 324 15.94 -1.11 -0.10
CA GLY A 324 15.57 -1.15 -1.52
C GLY A 324 15.71 0.22 -2.19
N PHE A 325 14.74 0.56 -3.05
CA PHE A 325 14.84 1.68 -3.96
C PHE A 325 13.53 2.46 -4.03
N THR A 326 13.61 3.79 -4.00
CA THR A 326 12.45 4.67 -4.18
C THR A 326 12.77 5.66 -5.30
N TRP A 327 11.90 5.75 -6.30
CA TRP A 327 11.95 6.79 -7.32
C TRP A 327 10.61 7.52 -7.34
N ALA A 328 10.62 8.80 -7.01
CA ALA A 328 9.43 9.63 -7.01
C ALA A 328 9.62 10.84 -7.92
N ASN A 329 8.62 11.12 -8.75
CA ASN A 329 8.58 12.33 -9.55
C ASN A 329 7.17 12.93 -9.53
N TYR A 330 7.07 14.23 -9.27
CA TYR A 330 5.81 14.94 -9.09
C TYR A 330 4.95 14.37 -7.94
N LEU A 331 5.60 14.00 -6.84
CA LEU A 331 4.91 13.60 -5.60
C LEU A 331 4.33 14.83 -4.91
N ARG A 332 3.07 14.74 -4.51
CA ARG A 332 2.33 15.82 -3.85
C ARG A 332 1.88 15.40 -2.47
N LEU A 333 2.21 16.21 -1.50
CA LEU A 333 1.96 15.93 -0.10
C LEU A 333 1.02 16.99 0.43
N TYR A 334 -0.21 16.58 0.77
CA TYR A 334 -1.26 17.48 1.26
C TYR A 334 -1.67 17.12 2.68
N ARG A 335 -1.25 17.93 3.66
CA ARG A 335 -1.55 17.73 5.07
C ARG A 335 -2.45 18.82 5.62
N VAL A 336 -3.66 18.45 6.05
CA VAL A 336 -4.52 19.30 6.87
C VAL A 336 -4.26 19.06 8.36
N ALA A 337 -4.65 20.00 9.20
CA ALA A 337 -4.50 19.89 10.66
C ALA A 337 -5.29 18.68 11.19
N PRO A 338 -4.62 17.69 11.82
CA PRO A 338 -5.30 16.63 12.56
C PRO A 338 -5.63 17.10 13.99
N LEU A 339 -6.29 16.24 14.77
CA LEU A 339 -6.60 16.51 16.18
C LEU A 339 -5.39 16.27 17.11
N GLN A 340 -4.39 15.51 16.66
CA GLN A 340 -3.21 15.16 17.46
C GLN A 340 -1.98 15.96 17.03
N THR A 341 -0.95 15.95 17.89
CA THR A 341 0.38 16.42 17.50
C THR A 341 0.93 15.54 16.37
N VAL A 342 1.19 16.18 15.23
CA VAL A 342 1.80 15.53 14.06
C VAL A 342 3.26 15.20 14.29
N ARG A 343 3.72 14.12 13.66
CA ARG A 343 5.16 13.83 13.54
C ARG A 343 5.89 14.92 12.77
N ASP A 344 7.20 14.96 12.93
CA ASP A 344 8.12 15.95 12.36
C ASP A 344 8.36 15.81 10.85
N THR A 345 7.80 14.79 10.20
CA THR A 345 8.00 14.51 8.77
C THR A 345 6.70 14.17 8.04
N LEU A 346 6.70 14.34 6.72
CA LEU A 346 5.64 13.91 5.82
C LEU A 346 5.91 12.51 5.24
N VAL A 347 7.17 12.18 4.99
CA VAL A 347 7.61 10.91 4.43
C VAL A 347 8.66 10.31 5.38
N ASP A 348 8.36 9.14 5.92
CA ASP A 348 9.25 8.41 6.83
C ASP A 348 9.84 7.22 6.09
N LEU A 349 11.17 7.20 5.92
CA LEU A 349 11.94 6.09 5.36
C LEU A 349 12.56 5.34 6.54
N ARG A 350 11.89 4.25 6.95
CA ARG A 350 12.22 3.52 8.19
C ARG A 350 12.95 2.22 7.90
N ALA A 351 13.97 1.93 8.71
CA ALA A 351 14.55 0.60 8.81
C ALA A 351 13.57 -0.30 9.56
N GLU A 352 12.64 -0.90 8.81
CA GLU A 352 11.54 -1.71 9.34
C GLU A 352 11.28 -2.90 8.41
N ILE A 353 10.02 -3.23 8.14
CA ILE A 353 9.57 -4.37 7.33
C ILE A 353 10.38 -4.47 6.02
N VAL A 354 10.97 -5.63 5.79
CA VAL A 354 11.75 -5.97 4.60
C VAL A 354 10.93 -6.82 3.61
N TYR A 355 11.35 -6.79 2.35
CA TYR A 355 10.87 -7.65 1.27
C TYR A 355 11.48 -9.05 1.40
N GLY A 356 10.66 -9.97 1.89
CA GLY A 356 11.05 -11.37 2.06
C GLY A 356 12.27 -11.54 2.97
N GLN A 357 13.10 -12.54 2.65
CA GLN A 357 14.28 -12.88 3.43
C GLN A 357 15.43 -11.88 3.19
N PRO A 358 16.28 -11.56 4.19
CA PRO A 358 17.40 -10.63 4.03
C PRO A 358 18.33 -10.92 2.85
N GLN A 359 18.51 -12.18 2.46
CA GLN A 359 19.33 -12.61 1.33
C GLN A 359 18.74 -12.21 -0.03
N ASN A 360 17.49 -11.75 -0.08
CA ASN A 360 16.90 -11.21 -1.30
C ASN A 360 17.50 -9.86 -1.69
N TYR A 361 18.15 -9.18 -0.74
CA TYR A 361 18.73 -7.87 -0.92
C TYR A 361 20.20 -7.97 -1.34
N PRO A 362 20.68 -7.05 -2.21
CA PRO A 362 22.08 -7.04 -2.66
C PRO A 362 23.08 -6.74 -1.53
N TRP A 363 22.60 -6.15 -0.43
CA TRP A 363 23.44 -5.74 0.69
C TRP A 363 22.79 -6.12 2.02
N PRO A 364 23.56 -6.24 3.11
CA PRO A 364 22.99 -6.46 4.43
C PRO A 364 21.95 -5.39 4.80
N VAL A 365 20.76 -5.84 5.25
CA VAL A 365 19.72 -4.96 5.83
C VAL A 365 20.08 -4.52 7.25
N LEU A 366 20.99 -5.23 7.92
CA LEU A 366 21.57 -4.85 9.19
C LEU A 366 22.92 -4.16 8.99
N VAL A 367 23.29 -3.25 9.90
CA VAL A 367 24.65 -2.70 9.93
C VAL A 367 25.64 -3.82 10.21
N THR A 368 26.73 -3.84 9.43
CA THR A 368 27.83 -4.78 9.61
C THR A 368 29.17 -4.05 9.56
N PRO A 369 30.23 -4.57 10.21
CA PRO A 369 31.57 -3.99 10.11
C PRO A 369 32.16 -4.00 8.70
N ALA A 370 31.62 -4.82 7.79
CA ALA A 370 32.09 -4.96 6.42
C ALA A 370 31.78 -3.74 5.52
N TRP A 371 30.91 -2.83 5.98
CA TRP A 371 30.57 -1.62 5.26
C TRP A 371 30.94 -0.37 6.05
N ARG A 372 31.48 0.62 5.33
CA ARG A 372 31.58 1.99 5.79
C ARG A 372 31.32 2.91 4.61
N MET A 373 30.47 3.92 4.81
CA MET A 373 30.22 4.91 3.78
C MET A 373 31.53 5.63 3.42
N PRO A 374 31.91 5.72 2.13
CA PRO A 374 33.08 6.46 1.70
C PRO A 374 32.94 7.98 1.98
N PRO A 375 34.07 8.72 2.02
CA PRO A 375 34.04 10.18 2.21
C PRO A 375 33.25 10.95 1.13
N ALA A 376 33.09 10.37 -0.06
CA ALA A 376 32.29 10.91 -1.16
C ALA A 376 31.09 10.00 -1.48
N PRO A 377 29.99 10.05 -0.69
CA PRO A 377 28.86 9.12 -0.84
C PRO A 377 28.16 9.17 -2.20
N LEU A 378 28.13 10.35 -2.85
CA LEU A 378 27.56 10.49 -4.20
C LEU A 378 28.32 9.70 -5.27
N GLY A 379 29.56 9.27 -5.01
CA GLY A 379 30.34 8.43 -5.92
C GLY A 379 30.04 6.93 -5.81
N VAL A 380 29.14 6.50 -4.91
CA VAL A 380 28.82 5.09 -4.68
C VAL A 380 27.30 4.83 -4.64
N LEU A 381 26.51 5.62 -5.37
CA LEU A 381 25.06 5.50 -5.42
C LEU A 381 24.58 4.13 -5.96
N ASP A 382 25.45 3.41 -6.69
CA ASP A 382 25.25 2.05 -7.20
C ASP A 382 25.48 0.95 -6.14
N ARG A 383 25.95 1.32 -4.94
CA ARG A 383 26.34 0.38 -3.86
C ARG A 383 25.56 0.59 -2.57
N VAL A 384 24.49 1.37 -2.61
CA VAL A 384 23.69 1.78 -1.44
C VAL A 384 22.19 1.66 -1.76
N TYR A 385 21.38 1.47 -0.73
CA TYR A 385 19.94 1.66 -0.86
C TYR A 385 19.66 3.12 -1.16
N LEU A 386 18.81 3.37 -2.15
CA LEU A 386 18.70 4.70 -2.74
C LEU A 386 17.25 5.15 -2.86
N SER A 387 16.95 6.30 -2.27
CA SER A 387 15.69 7.00 -2.50
C SER A 387 15.94 8.31 -3.24
N VAL A 388 15.19 8.55 -4.32
CA VAL A 388 15.30 9.75 -5.16
C VAL A 388 13.93 10.37 -5.27
N PHE A 389 13.82 11.64 -4.87
CA PHE A 389 12.60 12.42 -4.93
C PHE A 389 12.80 13.61 -5.86
N GLN A 390 11.97 13.72 -6.89
CA GLN A 390 12.04 14.78 -7.90
C GLN A 390 10.72 15.56 -7.91
N ASN A 391 10.81 16.89 -7.97
CA ASN A 391 9.66 17.78 -8.15
C ASN A 391 8.56 17.57 -7.10
N VAL A 392 8.96 17.43 -5.83
CA VAL A 392 8.00 17.20 -4.74
C VAL A 392 7.37 18.52 -4.30
N THR A 393 6.05 18.55 -4.16
CA THR A 393 5.31 19.73 -3.69
C THR A 393 4.62 19.47 -2.35
N VAL A 394 4.78 20.39 -1.41
CA VAL A 394 4.23 20.30 -0.05
C VAL A 394 3.22 21.40 0.20
N GLU A 395 1.99 20.98 0.45
CA GLU A 395 0.92 21.81 1.00
C GLU A 395 0.59 21.29 2.40
N SER A 396 0.89 22.07 3.43
CA SER A 396 0.60 21.71 4.82
C SER A 396 -0.08 22.86 5.54
N PHE A 397 -0.89 22.54 6.56
CA PHE A 397 -1.49 23.51 7.47
C PHE A 397 -0.45 24.31 8.26
N ARG A 398 0.74 23.75 8.45
CA ARG A 398 1.89 24.38 9.11
C ARG A 398 3.12 24.41 8.19
N THR A 399 4.17 25.09 8.62
CA THR A 399 5.50 24.89 8.05
C THR A 399 6.08 23.60 8.63
N GLU A 400 6.25 22.57 7.81
CA GLU A 400 6.83 21.31 8.26
C GLU A 400 8.33 21.48 8.55
N PRO A 401 8.87 20.94 9.64
CA PRO A 401 10.30 21.04 9.89
C PRO A 401 11.10 20.27 8.82
N TYR A 402 10.61 19.08 8.45
CA TYR A 402 11.18 18.22 7.42
C TYR A 402 10.11 17.66 6.48
N VAL A 403 10.47 17.43 5.22
CA VAL A 403 9.61 16.71 4.26
C VAL A 403 9.86 15.20 4.38
N PHE A 404 11.13 14.81 4.38
CA PHE A 404 11.58 13.43 4.41
C PHE A 404 12.43 13.16 5.64
N ALA A 405 12.26 11.98 6.24
CA ALA A 405 13.16 11.48 7.26
C ALA A 405 13.77 10.15 6.82
N LEU A 406 15.11 10.10 6.71
CA LEU A 406 15.85 8.85 6.52
C LEU A 406 16.31 8.36 7.88
N ARG A 407 15.56 7.41 8.47
CA ARG A 407 15.86 6.92 9.81
C ARG A 407 17.09 6.01 9.80
N PRO A 408 17.85 5.96 10.90
CA PRO A 408 19.06 5.16 10.96
C PRO A 408 18.80 3.66 10.75
N GLN A 409 19.83 2.96 10.27
CA GLN A 409 19.76 1.54 10.00
C GLN A 409 19.73 0.72 11.31
N GLY A 410 19.05 -0.43 11.30
CA GLY A 410 19.00 -1.31 12.46
C GLY A 410 20.24 -2.17 12.64
N LEU A 411 20.40 -2.69 13.86
CA LEU A 411 21.47 -3.62 14.26
C LEU A 411 20.99 -5.06 14.43
N ALA A 412 19.68 -5.28 14.55
CA ALA A 412 19.08 -6.59 14.77
C ALA A 412 17.76 -6.74 14.01
N MET A 413 17.40 -7.99 13.73
CA MET A 413 16.03 -8.35 13.36
C MET A 413 15.19 -8.45 14.63
N ALA A 414 13.91 -8.09 14.54
CA ALA A 414 13.00 -8.28 15.66
C ALA A 414 12.84 -9.79 15.98
N PRO A 415 12.66 -10.18 17.26
CA PRO A 415 12.61 -11.57 17.69
C PRO A 415 11.58 -12.42 16.93
N GLY A 416 11.83 -13.74 16.88
CA GLY A 416 10.86 -14.72 16.35
C GLY A 416 10.92 -14.99 14.84
N GLY A 417 12.07 -14.76 14.19
CA GLY A 417 12.23 -15.01 12.74
C GLY A 417 11.50 -13.99 11.86
N SER A 418 11.33 -12.76 12.36
CA SER A 418 10.55 -11.72 11.70
C SER A 418 11.21 -11.20 10.42
N THR A 419 10.40 -10.64 9.53
CA THR A 419 10.84 -9.80 8.39
C THR A 419 10.95 -8.32 8.79
N THR A 420 11.24 -8.03 10.06
CA THR A 420 11.26 -6.67 10.60
C THR A 420 12.64 -6.38 11.17
N VAL A 421 13.26 -5.30 10.70
CA VAL A 421 14.47 -4.75 11.31
C VAL A 421 14.08 -3.86 12.49
N GLU A 422 14.78 -3.97 13.61
CA GLU A 422 14.61 -3.06 14.73
C GLU A 422 15.31 -1.72 14.43
N GLY A 423 14.51 -0.69 14.18
CA GLY A 423 15.01 0.69 14.10
C GLY A 423 15.59 1.14 15.44
N GLN A 424 16.67 1.93 15.40
CA GLN A 424 17.35 2.42 16.59
C GLN A 424 18.21 3.66 16.28
N ASP A 425 18.55 4.43 17.31
CA ASP A 425 19.26 5.71 17.13
C ASP A 425 20.78 5.62 17.34
N ARG A 426 21.34 4.42 17.58
CA ARG A 426 22.77 4.25 17.97
C ARG A 426 23.71 4.02 16.78
N THR A 427 23.21 3.89 15.55
CA THR A 427 24.10 3.72 14.38
C THR A 427 24.55 5.07 13.87
N THR A 428 25.86 5.22 13.71
CA THR A 428 26.47 6.40 13.12
C THR A 428 26.14 6.50 11.62
N ARG A 429 26.13 7.72 11.06
CA ARG A 429 25.95 7.92 9.61
C ARG A 429 26.94 7.08 8.79
N ALA A 430 28.21 7.01 9.20
CA ALA A 430 29.24 6.25 8.49
C ALA A 430 28.96 4.74 8.37
N GLN A 431 28.18 4.16 9.29
CA GLN A 431 27.81 2.75 9.27
C GLN A 431 26.60 2.45 8.36
N GLN A 432 25.81 3.46 8.01
CA GLN A 432 24.59 3.30 7.22
C GLN A 432 24.92 3.07 5.75
N ARG A 433 24.10 2.24 5.08
CA ARG A 433 24.21 1.94 3.64
C ARG A 433 23.01 2.45 2.84
N MET A 434 22.48 3.60 3.24
CA MET A 434 21.29 4.20 2.65
C MET A 434 21.57 5.66 2.33
N VAL A 435 21.15 6.11 1.15
CA VAL A 435 21.26 7.50 0.68
C VAL A 435 19.90 7.97 0.19
N SER A 436 19.57 9.23 0.46
CA SER A 436 18.35 9.86 -0.06
C SER A 436 18.68 11.20 -0.74
N LEU A 437 18.15 11.37 -1.95
CA LEU A 437 18.35 12.55 -2.78
C LEU A 437 17.01 13.24 -3.01
N ALA A 438 16.98 14.57 -2.90
CA ALA A 438 15.83 15.37 -3.31
C ALA A 438 16.25 16.42 -4.33
N PHE A 439 15.46 16.56 -5.38
CA PHE A 439 15.62 17.56 -6.43
C PHE A 439 14.34 18.37 -6.54
N ASN A 440 14.48 19.70 -6.47
CA ASN A 440 13.39 20.64 -6.71
C ASN A 440 12.17 20.43 -5.80
N THR A 441 12.39 20.22 -4.50
CA THR A 441 11.32 20.15 -3.50
C THR A 441 10.84 21.56 -3.15
N ARG A 442 9.53 21.81 -3.20
CA ARG A 442 8.92 23.14 -2.98
C ARG A 442 7.70 23.09 -2.08
N GLY A 443 7.34 24.19 -1.43
CA GLY A 443 6.15 24.29 -0.58
C GLY A 443 6.43 24.77 0.84
N ARG A 444 5.54 24.41 1.78
CA ARG A 444 5.58 24.88 3.18
C ARG A 444 6.43 23.99 4.10
N PHE A 445 7.76 24.14 4.05
CA PHE A 445 8.68 23.43 4.95
C PHE A 445 9.96 24.22 5.23
N THR A 446 10.71 23.84 6.27
CA THR A 446 12.00 24.45 6.64
C THR A 446 13.19 23.78 5.96
N ARG A 447 13.28 22.44 6.00
CA ARG A 447 14.33 21.66 5.33
C ARG A 447 13.72 20.47 4.60
N ALA A 448 14.33 20.03 3.50
CA ALA A 448 13.83 18.85 2.80
C ALA A 448 14.04 17.56 3.63
N PHE A 449 15.21 17.42 4.26
CA PHE A 449 15.56 16.22 5.02
C PHE A 449 15.85 16.51 6.50
N SER A 450 15.53 15.53 7.34
CA SER A 450 16.01 15.39 8.71
C SER A 450 17.53 15.03 8.74
N PRO A 451 18.24 15.24 9.87
CA PRO A 451 19.71 15.20 9.92
C PRO A 451 20.37 13.81 10.05
N GLU A 452 19.61 12.73 10.21
CA GLU A 452 20.10 11.43 10.71
C GLU A 452 20.78 10.54 9.66
N GLY A 453 20.42 10.67 8.37
CA GLY A 453 20.88 9.80 7.28
C GLY A 453 21.77 10.52 6.27
N TRP A 454 22.33 9.82 5.27
CA TRP A 454 23.05 10.46 4.16
C TRP A 454 22.05 11.08 3.18
N THR A 455 21.85 12.39 3.28
CA THR A 455 20.80 13.12 2.57
C THR A 455 21.37 14.31 1.82
N TYR A 456 20.86 14.55 0.61
CA TYR A 456 21.32 15.61 -0.27
C TYR A 456 20.15 16.33 -0.94
N VAL A 457 20.21 17.66 -0.96
CA VAL A 457 19.20 18.53 -1.59
C VAL A 457 19.85 19.24 -2.78
N ASP A 458 19.25 19.07 -3.95
CA ASP A 458 19.74 19.61 -5.22
C ASP A 458 21.27 19.41 -5.43
N PRO A 459 21.83 18.20 -5.18
CA PRO A 459 23.26 17.99 -5.33
C PRO A 459 23.68 18.06 -6.80
N VAL A 460 24.89 18.53 -7.03
CA VAL A 460 25.59 18.28 -8.30
C VAL A 460 26.02 16.81 -8.32
N LEU A 461 25.51 16.06 -9.29
CA LEU A 461 25.84 14.64 -9.44
C LEU A 461 27.23 14.49 -10.09
N PRO A 462 28.07 13.56 -9.61
CA PRO A 462 29.32 13.25 -10.30
C PRO A 462 29.05 12.57 -11.65
N PRO A 463 30.00 12.64 -12.60
CA PRO A 463 29.88 11.94 -13.88
C PRO A 463 29.57 10.45 -13.69
N GLY A 464 28.60 9.94 -14.44
CA GLY A 464 28.15 8.54 -14.37
C GLY A 464 27.07 8.27 -13.32
N ALA A 465 26.68 9.26 -12.49
CA ALA A 465 25.58 9.14 -11.55
C ALA A 465 24.24 9.70 -12.08
N GLU A 466 24.18 10.18 -13.31
CA GLU A 466 23.00 10.83 -13.91
C GLU A 466 21.80 9.88 -14.05
N TRP A 467 22.07 8.57 -14.09
CA TRP A 467 21.04 7.52 -14.14
C TRP A 467 20.02 7.62 -13.01
N VAL A 468 20.37 8.22 -11.86
CA VAL A 468 19.43 8.38 -10.73
C VAL A 468 18.26 9.32 -11.06
N ARG A 469 18.41 10.19 -12.07
CA ARG A 469 17.36 11.10 -12.53
C ARG A 469 16.53 10.52 -13.68
N ASP A 470 17.07 9.54 -14.40
CA ASP A 470 16.37 8.80 -15.45
C ASP A 470 15.53 7.68 -14.83
N ARG A 471 14.21 7.71 -15.06
CA ARG A 471 13.27 6.76 -14.49
C ARG A 471 13.61 5.32 -14.86
N ASP A 472 13.81 5.05 -16.14
CA ASP A 472 13.94 3.69 -16.65
C ASP A 472 15.31 3.11 -16.28
N ALA A 473 16.37 3.93 -16.33
CA ALA A 473 17.70 3.54 -15.87
C ALA A 473 17.70 3.20 -14.37
N PHE A 474 17.06 4.04 -13.54
CA PHE A 474 16.92 3.76 -12.11
C PHE A 474 16.19 2.45 -11.83
N ILE A 475 15.05 2.21 -12.51
CA ILE A 475 14.27 0.98 -12.35
C ILE A 475 15.07 -0.24 -12.78
N ARG A 476 15.78 -0.16 -13.92
CA ARG A 476 16.66 -1.24 -14.39
C ARG A 476 17.79 -1.52 -13.42
N HIS A 477 18.37 -0.49 -12.82
CA HIS A 477 19.40 -0.65 -11.79
C HIS A 477 18.84 -1.37 -10.55
N ALA A 478 17.73 -0.90 -10.01
CA ALA A 478 17.10 -1.48 -8.82
C ALA A 478 16.73 -2.96 -9.04
N LEU A 479 16.05 -3.29 -10.15
CA LEU A 479 15.68 -4.68 -10.46
C LEU A 479 16.88 -5.53 -10.86
N GLY A 480 17.95 -4.93 -11.40
CA GLY A 480 19.18 -5.64 -11.73
C GLY A 480 19.93 -6.16 -10.51
N LEU A 481 19.72 -5.56 -9.32
CA LEU A 481 20.40 -5.91 -8.08
C LEU A 481 19.68 -6.95 -7.23
N ILE A 482 18.43 -7.28 -7.53
CA ILE A 482 17.66 -8.18 -6.68
C ILE A 482 18.17 -9.63 -6.77
N GLY A 483 18.34 -10.29 -5.62
CA GLY A 483 18.81 -11.68 -5.55
C GLY A 483 20.26 -11.91 -5.98
N ARG A 484 21.10 -10.86 -6.00
CA ARG A 484 22.55 -10.96 -6.20
C ARG A 484 23.30 -11.04 -4.89
#